data_AF-A0A7M7MRW4-F1
#
_entry.id   AF-A0A7M7MRW4-F1
#
_cell.length_a   1.000
_cell.length_b   1.000
_cell.length_c   1.000
_cell.angle_alpha   90.00
_cell.angle_beta   90.00
_cell.angle_gamma   90.00
#
_symmetry.space_group_name_H-M   'P 1'
#
loop_
_entity.id
_entity.type
_entity.pdbx_description
1 polymer ?
#
loop_
_entity_poly.entity_id
_entity_poly.type
_entity_poly.pdbx_seq_one_letter_code
_entity_poly.pdbx_strand_id
1 'polypeptide(L)'
;MTNRCLTVIAGILEDPTFNHICFIAESLSTLLPNFYYRSISKSSLRWESWLKETCELYKWTHTKSPLIWREIGLSQTHVNYIGSSYQFWELLHKYYNITSYLNKEELDALQADLLIAHNIKRQKSKHLQVQEKCLRIMIIGAGRSMCPDLVSQLLMTKELWMTHGIVISLYDQPGCFFKLRRIFKDARTIGAGLNTVNIVENIPDGLKNCDILIYLDSFMREDNEGTDNWLQRNYKIIENLSAYINEYAPSHMKIIFCSMSLPCFYANIMLELVTKLSSTNIVVASAHYGLELIHTFVNSLGLTHQNFGCPPIWGFLGINHFVDVDHMIQKYNIYYPYKKVLNSNKTIIPSRIKYSELRWFFYMAHDKDPYKNHFKRKALVRYQVGRSEDFPKCRAICDLLKLWYSKKKSIGDEIISLGIASDGSFGIPKGLVFSQPVYLKECEDGTRKWIPFKDFPMPNMPISIFQNFIDTAIDIKEKIIKLKNEIDITKI
;
A
#
# COMPACT_ATOMS: atom_id res chain seq x y z
N MET A 1 22.46 0.22 -5.60
CA MET A 1 22.36 0.77 -4.24
C MET A 1 23.44 1.85 -4.10
N THR A 2 23.07 3.12 -4.15
CA THR A 2 24.03 4.24 -4.06
C THR A 2 23.93 4.82 -2.65
N ASN A 3 25.02 4.77 -1.88
CA ASN A 3 25.15 5.50 -0.62
C ASN A 3 24.91 7.00 -0.91
N ARG A 4 23.75 7.53 -0.49
CA ARG A 4 23.47 8.96 -0.62
C ARG A 4 24.26 9.70 0.46
N CYS A 5 25.08 10.64 0.03
CA CYS A 5 25.79 11.58 0.90
C CYS A 5 24.97 12.87 0.94
N LEU A 6 24.45 13.22 2.11
CA LEU A 6 23.64 14.43 2.33
C LEU A 6 24.50 15.47 3.05
N THR A 7 24.65 16.67 2.48
CA THR A 7 25.32 17.78 3.16
C THR A 7 24.30 18.61 3.93
N VAL A 8 24.47 18.73 5.24
CA VAL A 8 23.58 19.52 6.10
C VAL A 8 24.26 20.84 6.45
N ILE A 9 23.54 21.94 6.28
CA ILE A 9 23.99 23.31 6.54
C ILE A 9 23.02 23.92 7.55
N ALA A 10 23.50 24.22 8.75
CA ALA A 10 22.72 24.85 9.79
C ALA A 10 23.23 26.26 10.09
N GLY A 11 22.33 27.21 10.35
CA GLY A 11 22.74 28.57 10.67
C GLY A 11 21.59 29.50 11.05
N ILE A 12 21.95 30.75 11.32
CA ILE A 12 21.04 31.83 11.66
C ILE A 12 20.54 32.48 10.36
N LEU A 13 19.23 32.73 10.26
CA LEU A 13 18.62 33.39 9.07
C LEU A 13 19.17 34.79 8.79
N GLU A 14 19.51 35.52 9.86
CA GLU A 14 20.06 36.87 9.82
C GLU A 14 21.55 36.87 9.44
N ASP A 15 22.21 35.71 9.40
CA ASP A 15 23.63 35.59 9.08
C ASP A 15 23.85 35.57 7.55
N PRO A 16 24.54 36.59 6.99
CA PRO A 16 24.80 36.66 5.55
C PRO A 16 25.62 35.47 5.04
N THR A 17 26.51 34.92 5.87
CA THR A 17 27.41 33.82 5.46
C THR A 17 26.68 32.49 5.34
N PHE A 18 25.68 32.24 6.19
CA PHE A 18 24.79 31.08 6.09
C PHE A 18 23.96 31.13 4.80
N ASN A 19 23.35 32.28 4.52
CA ASN A 19 22.50 32.48 3.34
C ASN A 19 23.29 32.29 2.03
N HIS A 20 24.49 32.85 1.97
CA HIS A 20 25.39 32.67 0.81
C HIS A 20 25.72 31.19 0.56
N ILE A 21 26.00 30.42 1.62
CA ILE A 21 26.31 28.99 1.49
C ILE A 21 25.07 28.18 1.09
N CYS A 22 23.90 28.52 1.61
CA CYS A 22 22.65 27.89 1.18
C CYS A 22 22.37 28.13 -0.31
N PHE A 23 22.61 29.35 -0.82
CA PHE A 23 22.46 29.68 -2.23
C PHE A 23 23.41 28.86 -3.13
N ILE A 24 24.66 28.72 -2.71
CA ILE A 24 25.63 27.89 -3.45
C ILE A 24 25.24 26.42 -3.40
N ALA A 25 24.81 25.91 -2.25
CA ALA A 25 24.35 24.52 -2.15
C ALA A 25 23.12 24.24 -3.03
N GLU A 26 22.21 25.20 -3.13
CA GLU A 26 21.05 25.13 -4.04
C GLU A 26 21.50 25.09 -5.50
N SER A 27 22.41 25.98 -5.89
CA SER A 27 23.00 26.02 -7.24
C SER A 27 23.78 24.75 -7.58
N LEU A 28 24.51 24.18 -6.62
CA LEU A 28 25.21 22.91 -6.80
C LEU A 28 24.25 21.73 -6.96
N SER A 29 23.11 21.76 -6.26
CA SER A 29 22.10 20.69 -6.36
C SER A 29 21.39 20.68 -7.72
N THR A 30 21.27 21.83 -8.38
CA THR A 30 20.68 21.90 -9.73
C THR A 30 21.68 21.49 -10.81
N LEU A 31 22.96 21.80 -10.62
CA LEU A 31 24.04 21.49 -11.57
C LEU A 31 24.56 20.04 -11.45
N LEU A 32 24.56 19.46 -10.25
CA LEU A 32 25.18 18.15 -9.98
C LEU A 32 24.11 17.10 -9.57
N PRO A 33 23.91 16.02 -10.35
CA PRO A 33 22.87 15.02 -10.09
C PRO A 33 23.06 14.20 -8.79
N ASN A 34 24.25 14.26 -8.21
CA ASN A 34 24.62 13.50 -7.00
C ASN A 34 24.85 14.40 -5.77
N PHE A 35 24.60 15.71 -5.87
CA PHE A 35 24.74 16.63 -4.75
C PHE A 35 23.39 16.88 -4.08
N TYR A 36 23.24 16.41 -2.84
CA TYR A 36 22.03 16.61 -2.04
C TYR A 36 22.39 17.44 -0.81
N TYR A 37 21.55 18.44 -0.51
CA TYR A 37 21.73 19.27 0.67
C TYR A 37 20.44 19.42 1.49
N ARG A 38 20.60 19.75 2.76
CA ARG A 38 19.52 20.09 3.69
C ARG A 38 19.91 21.33 4.48
N SER A 39 19.08 22.37 4.45
CA SER A 39 19.27 23.59 5.24
C SER A 39 18.46 23.56 6.54
N ILE A 40 19.09 23.87 7.67
CA ILE A 40 18.43 24.05 8.97
C ILE A 40 18.60 25.51 9.41
N SER A 41 17.52 26.28 9.30
CA SER A 41 17.50 27.67 9.75
C SER A 41 16.93 27.78 11.17
N LYS A 42 17.62 28.48 12.07
CA LYS A 42 17.12 28.81 13.42
C LYS A 42 17.09 30.32 13.64
N SER A 43 16.28 30.74 14.60
CA SER A 43 16.28 32.13 15.10
C SER A 43 17.52 32.37 15.98
N SER A 44 18.05 33.59 15.97
CA SER A 44 19.20 34.03 16.79
C SER A 44 19.05 33.63 18.26
N LEU A 45 17.88 33.86 18.86
CA LEU A 45 17.55 33.51 20.26
C LEU A 45 17.62 32.01 20.60
N ARG A 46 17.48 31.12 19.62
CA ARG A 46 17.45 29.65 19.83
C ARG A 46 18.69 28.94 19.28
N TRP A 47 19.58 29.68 18.61
CA TRP A 47 20.74 29.11 17.96
C TRP A 47 21.75 28.59 18.99
N GLU A 48 22.05 29.38 20.02
CA GLU A 48 23.09 29.04 20.99
C GLU A 48 22.75 27.80 21.83
N SER A 49 21.50 27.67 22.28
CA SER A 49 21.06 26.46 23.01
C SER A 49 21.06 25.23 22.12
N TRP A 50 20.52 25.35 20.90
CA TRP A 50 20.49 24.26 19.92
C TRP A 50 21.89 23.82 19.47
N LEU A 51 22.82 24.76 19.32
CA LEU A 51 24.20 24.47 18.95
C LEU A 51 24.91 23.68 20.05
N LYS A 52 24.72 24.05 21.32
CA LYS A 52 25.29 23.32 22.47
C LYS A 52 24.76 21.88 22.54
N GLU A 53 23.45 21.69 22.46
CA GLU A 53 22.82 20.36 22.46
C GLU A 53 23.34 19.48 21.30
N THR A 54 23.45 20.05 20.10
CA THR A 54 23.92 19.33 18.92
C THR A 54 25.40 18.97 19.00
N CYS A 55 26.23 19.90 19.50
CA CYS A 55 27.65 19.67 19.74
C CYS A 55 27.90 18.62 20.82
N GLU A 56 27.10 18.56 21.88
CA GLU A 56 27.17 17.53 22.92
C GLU A 56 26.81 16.14 22.36
N LEU A 57 25.76 16.06 21.54
CA LEU A 57 25.28 14.80 20.95
C LEU A 57 26.31 14.17 20.00
N TYR A 58 26.98 14.98 19.18
CA TYR A 58 27.97 14.50 18.21
C TYR A 58 29.43 14.66 18.64
N LYS A 59 29.67 15.18 19.87
CA LYS A 59 30.99 15.49 20.42
C LYS A 59 31.83 16.43 19.55
N TRP A 60 31.21 17.50 19.05
CA TRP A 60 31.86 18.52 18.22
C TRP A 60 32.20 19.79 19.00
N THR A 61 33.20 20.52 18.53
CA THR A 61 33.56 21.85 19.05
C THR A 61 33.27 22.91 17.99
N HIS A 62 32.09 23.53 18.08
CA HIS A 62 31.66 24.60 17.17
C HIS A 62 30.95 25.71 17.92
N THR A 63 31.23 26.97 17.55
CA THR A 63 30.76 28.16 18.31
C THR A 63 30.04 29.20 17.47
N LYS A 64 30.24 29.24 16.15
CA LYS A 64 29.68 30.27 15.26
C LYS A 64 28.61 29.70 14.33
N SER A 65 27.93 30.56 13.58
CA SER A 65 27.15 30.16 12.41
C SER A 65 28.02 30.36 11.16
N PRO A 66 27.88 29.54 10.09
CA PRO A 66 27.08 28.33 9.96
C PRO A 66 27.82 27.05 10.38
N LEU A 67 27.07 26.05 10.86
CA LEU A 67 27.55 24.69 11.17
C LEU A 67 27.24 23.75 10.00
N ILE A 68 28.26 23.07 9.47
CA ILE A 68 28.12 22.23 8.26
C ILE A 68 28.69 20.83 8.53
N TRP A 69 27.96 19.80 8.11
CA TRP A 69 28.38 18.40 8.20
C TRP A 69 27.81 17.55 7.06
N ARG A 70 28.29 16.31 6.92
CA ARG A 70 27.82 15.33 5.95
C ARG A 70 27.28 14.08 6.63
N GLU A 71 26.12 13.63 6.20
CA GLU A 71 25.49 12.40 6.65
C GLU A 71 25.62 11.34 5.55
N ILE A 72 26.17 10.17 5.89
CA ILE A 72 26.38 9.06 4.97
C ILE A 72 25.55 7.86 5.43
N GLY A 73 24.70 7.34 4.53
CA GLY A 73 23.95 6.09 4.74
C GLY A 73 22.44 6.26 4.92
N LEU A 74 21.71 5.14 4.81
CA LEU A 74 20.23 5.10 4.92
C LEU A 74 19.72 5.39 6.34
N SER A 75 20.56 5.20 7.35
CA SER A 75 20.25 5.30 8.78
C SER A 75 20.82 6.57 9.44
N GLN A 76 21.43 7.49 8.68
CA GLN A 76 22.07 8.72 9.22
C GLN A 76 23.11 8.46 10.33
N THR A 77 23.66 7.24 10.41
CA THR A 77 24.51 6.80 11.54
C THR A 77 25.94 7.31 11.46
N HIS A 78 26.42 7.67 10.27
CA HIS A 78 27.76 8.24 10.10
C HIS A 78 27.67 9.71 9.73
N VAL A 79 28.04 10.55 10.69
CA VAL A 79 28.02 12.00 10.58
C VAL A 79 29.46 12.50 10.56
N ASN A 80 29.87 13.12 9.46
CA ASN A 80 31.20 13.67 9.27
C ASN A 80 31.16 15.19 9.38
N TYR A 81 31.82 15.74 10.39
CA TYR A 81 31.90 17.17 10.62
C TYR A 81 32.77 17.86 9.56
N ILE A 82 32.28 18.93 8.94
CA ILE A 82 33.05 19.75 7.99
C ILE A 82 33.53 21.01 8.69
N GLY A 83 32.64 21.69 9.42
CA GLY A 83 32.95 22.90 10.17
C GLY A 83 32.13 24.11 9.72
N SER A 84 32.80 25.25 9.64
CA SER A 84 32.27 26.56 9.29
C SER A 84 32.26 26.82 7.78
N SER A 85 31.81 28.02 7.40
CA SER A 85 31.80 28.51 6.03
C SER A 85 33.14 28.36 5.29
N TYR A 86 34.25 28.66 5.95
CA TYR A 86 35.58 28.59 5.35
C TYR A 86 35.98 27.15 4.98
N GLN A 87 35.79 26.19 5.89
CA GLN A 87 36.14 24.78 5.65
C GLN A 87 35.26 24.17 4.54
N PHE A 88 34.01 24.62 4.42
CA PHE A 88 33.15 24.21 3.32
C PHE A 88 33.63 24.77 1.97
N TRP A 89 34.10 26.02 1.94
CA TRP A 89 34.71 26.62 0.75
C TRP A 89 35.97 25.90 0.30
N GLU A 90 36.85 25.55 1.24
CA GLU A 90 38.05 24.76 0.93
C GLU A 90 37.67 23.39 0.33
N LEU A 91 36.61 22.77 0.85
CA LEU A 91 36.08 21.53 0.29
C LEU A 91 35.54 21.73 -1.14
N LEU A 92 34.76 22.78 -1.38
CA LEU A 92 34.22 23.08 -2.71
C LEU A 92 35.33 23.39 -3.72
N HIS A 93 36.36 24.13 -3.31
CA HIS A 93 37.51 24.43 -4.15
C HIS A 93 38.29 23.16 -4.48
N LYS A 94 38.57 22.30 -3.49
CA LYS A 94 39.35 21.08 -3.69
C LYS A 94 38.63 20.02 -4.52
N TYR A 95 37.31 19.88 -4.36
CA TYR A 95 36.54 18.84 -5.05
C TYR A 95 35.91 19.29 -6.37
N TYR A 96 35.44 20.53 -6.44
CA TYR A 96 34.69 21.04 -7.60
C TYR A 96 35.39 22.19 -8.33
N ASN A 97 36.51 22.69 -7.80
CA ASN A 97 37.27 23.82 -8.36
C ASN A 97 36.41 25.08 -8.57
N ILE A 98 35.48 25.33 -7.64
CA ILE A 98 34.56 26.48 -7.68
C ILE A 98 35.10 27.58 -6.79
N THR A 99 35.23 28.78 -7.37
CA THR A 99 35.45 30.04 -6.66
C THR A 99 34.27 30.96 -6.95
N SER A 100 33.63 31.50 -5.91
CA SER A 100 32.72 32.63 -6.09
C SER A 100 33.11 33.75 -5.15
N TYR A 101 33.41 34.91 -5.73
CA TYR A 101 33.60 36.15 -5.00
C TYR A 101 32.37 37.01 -5.28
N LEU A 102 31.56 37.25 -4.25
CA LEU A 102 30.48 38.22 -4.29
C LEU A 102 30.93 39.47 -3.54
N ASN A 103 30.63 40.64 -4.09
CA ASN A 103 30.86 41.91 -3.41
C ASN A 103 29.87 42.09 -2.25
N LYS A 104 30.21 42.93 -1.26
CA LYS A 104 29.33 43.16 -0.08
C LYS A 104 27.93 43.62 -0.48
N GLU A 105 27.82 44.49 -1.48
CA GLU A 105 26.53 45.00 -1.99
C GLU A 105 25.68 43.89 -2.65
N GLU A 106 26.31 42.98 -3.38
CA GLU A 106 25.63 41.82 -3.98
C GLU A 106 25.17 40.82 -2.91
N LEU A 107 25.95 40.69 -1.85
CA LEU A 107 25.65 39.80 -0.73
C LEU A 107 24.47 40.32 0.10
N ASP A 108 24.38 41.64 0.30
CA ASP A 108 23.25 42.30 0.96
C ASP A 108 21.97 42.21 0.11
N ALA A 109 22.08 42.38 -1.22
CA ALA A 109 20.96 42.20 -2.16
C ALA A 109 20.44 40.75 -2.15
N LEU A 110 21.34 39.77 -2.20
CA LEU A 110 20.98 38.35 -2.09
C LEU A 110 20.34 38.02 -0.74
N GLN A 111 20.79 38.64 0.35
CA GLN A 111 20.17 38.46 1.66
C GLN A 111 18.72 38.97 1.66
N ALA A 112 18.45 40.14 1.10
CA ALA A 112 17.11 40.69 0.98
C ALA A 112 16.19 39.76 0.16
N ASP A 113 16.67 39.29 -1.00
CA ASP A 113 15.91 38.37 -1.87
C ASP A 113 15.64 37.02 -1.20
N LEU A 114 16.63 36.47 -0.49
CA LEU A 114 16.48 35.21 0.24
C LEU A 114 15.52 35.34 1.43
N LEU A 115 15.51 36.49 2.12
CA LEU A 115 14.54 36.77 3.20
C LEU A 115 13.12 36.86 2.64
N ILE A 116 12.92 37.49 1.48
CA ILE A 116 11.62 37.56 0.80
C ILE A 116 11.18 36.16 0.35
N ALA A 117 12.06 35.41 -0.32
CA ALA A 117 11.78 34.04 -0.76
C ALA A 117 11.48 33.09 0.42
N HIS A 118 12.19 33.26 1.54
CA HIS A 118 11.95 32.49 2.76
C HIS A 118 10.63 32.89 3.43
N ASN A 119 10.27 34.17 3.43
CA ASN A 119 8.97 34.65 3.91
C ASN A 119 7.81 34.15 3.04
N ILE A 120 7.97 34.10 1.71
CA ILE A 120 6.99 33.51 0.79
C ILE A 120 6.90 31.99 1.03
N LYS A 121 8.02 31.28 1.22
CA LYS A 121 8.01 29.85 1.60
C LYS A 121 7.35 29.63 2.97
N ARG A 122 7.54 30.55 3.93
CA ARG A 122 6.88 30.54 5.25
C ARG A 122 5.40 30.86 5.18
N GLN A 123 4.98 31.78 4.33
CA GLN A 123 3.57 32.08 4.10
C GLN A 123 2.89 30.92 3.36
N LYS A 124 3.55 30.34 2.35
CA LYS A 124 3.12 29.08 1.75
C LYS A 124 3.05 27.96 2.79
N SER A 125 4.03 27.81 3.68
CA SER A 125 4.03 26.76 4.71
C SER A 125 3.02 27.00 5.85
N LYS A 126 2.71 28.25 6.18
CA LYS A 126 1.63 28.62 7.11
C LYS A 126 0.24 28.42 6.47
N HIS A 127 0.05 28.73 5.19
CA HIS A 127 -1.17 28.38 4.44
C HIS A 127 -1.27 26.86 4.18
N LEU A 128 -0.14 26.15 4.14
CA LEU A 128 -0.02 24.69 4.20
C LEU A 128 -0.06 24.15 5.65
N GLN A 129 -0.68 24.85 6.60
CA GLN A 129 -1.35 24.20 7.73
C GLN A 129 -2.63 23.45 7.28
N VAL A 130 -2.61 22.87 6.08
CA VAL A 130 -3.37 21.66 5.82
C VAL A 130 -2.69 20.61 6.69
N GLN A 131 -3.37 20.15 7.74
CA GLN A 131 -2.97 19.00 8.57
C GLN A 131 -2.10 18.05 7.75
N GLU A 132 -0.87 17.78 8.18
CA GLU A 132 -0.06 16.70 7.59
C GLU A 132 -0.95 15.45 7.57
N LYS A 133 -1.52 15.11 6.39
CA LYS A 133 -2.66 14.21 6.31
C LYS A 133 -2.16 12.78 6.42
N CYS A 134 -1.85 12.37 7.65
CA CYS A 134 -1.45 11.02 7.98
C CYS A 134 -2.55 10.05 7.56
N LEU A 135 -2.15 8.98 6.88
CA LEU A 135 -3.08 7.97 6.40
C LEU A 135 -3.61 7.18 7.61
N ARG A 136 -4.91 7.24 7.85
CA ARG A 136 -5.54 6.55 8.98
C ARG A 136 -6.20 5.26 8.54
N ILE A 137 -5.71 4.14 9.09
CA ILE A 137 -6.19 2.80 8.80
C ILE A 137 -6.86 2.24 10.05
N MET A 138 -8.09 1.77 9.93
CA MET A 138 -8.78 1.05 11.00
C MET A 138 -8.90 -0.43 10.64
N ILE A 139 -8.53 -1.31 11.57
CA ILE A 139 -8.65 -2.77 11.40
C ILE A 139 -9.67 -3.28 12.42
N ILE A 140 -10.78 -3.84 11.92
CA ILE A 140 -11.79 -4.55 12.72
C ILE A 140 -11.45 -6.05 12.72
N GLY A 141 -11.51 -6.68 13.89
CA GLY A 141 -11.13 -8.09 14.08
C GLY A 141 -9.62 -8.26 14.27
N ALA A 142 -8.97 -7.29 14.93
CA ALA A 142 -7.53 -7.24 15.08
C ALA A 142 -6.95 -8.33 16.02
N GLY A 143 -7.76 -9.07 16.78
CA GLY A 143 -7.33 -10.23 17.58
C GLY A 143 -7.22 -11.54 16.79
N ARG A 144 -7.48 -11.53 15.48
CA ARG A 144 -7.23 -12.66 14.58
C ARG A 144 -5.73 -12.86 14.34
N SER A 145 -5.32 -14.11 14.09
CA SER A 145 -3.91 -14.51 13.94
C SER A 145 -3.17 -13.80 12.80
N MET A 146 -3.89 -13.30 11.80
CA MET A 146 -3.36 -12.54 10.66
C MET A 146 -2.89 -11.14 11.03
N CYS A 147 -3.51 -10.49 12.02
CA CYS A 147 -3.32 -9.07 12.26
C CYS A 147 -1.86 -8.66 12.63
N PRO A 148 -1.09 -9.42 13.44
CA PRO A 148 0.31 -9.07 13.71
C PRO A 148 1.16 -9.00 12.43
N ASP A 149 0.98 -9.98 11.53
CA ASP A 149 1.70 -10.05 10.26
C ASP A 149 1.26 -8.92 9.31
N LEU A 150 -0.05 -8.64 9.27
CA LEU A 150 -0.60 -7.56 8.45
C LEU A 150 -0.09 -6.19 8.92
N VAL A 151 -0.15 -5.89 10.22
CA VAL A 151 0.33 -4.62 10.78
C VAL A 151 1.81 -4.44 10.47
N SER A 152 2.62 -5.49 10.63
CA SER A 152 4.05 -5.45 10.31
C SER A 152 4.30 -5.15 8.82
N GLN A 153 3.55 -5.78 7.91
CA GLN A 153 3.68 -5.54 6.46
C GLN A 153 3.18 -4.16 6.03
N LEU A 154 2.07 -3.68 6.62
CA LEU A 154 1.54 -2.33 6.36
C LEU A 154 2.54 -1.27 6.79
N LEU A 155 3.19 -1.47 7.93
CA LEU A 155 4.29 -0.62 8.34
C LEU A 155 5.43 -0.73 7.31
N MET A 156 5.93 -1.90 6.96
CA MET A 156 7.06 -1.98 6.00
C MET A 156 6.78 -1.44 4.57
N THR A 157 5.52 -1.13 4.22
CA THR A 157 5.11 -0.66 2.89
C THR A 157 5.42 0.82 2.67
N LYS A 158 6.48 1.10 1.90
CA LYS A 158 6.99 2.45 1.65
C LYS A 158 6.01 3.35 0.90
N GLU A 159 5.23 2.80 -0.03
CA GLU A 159 4.29 3.54 -0.88
C GLU A 159 3.25 4.32 -0.06
N LEU A 160 2.93 3.84 1.14
CA LEU A 160 1.98 4.46 2.06
C LEU A 160 2.63 5.57 2.91
N TRP A 161 3.97 5.59 3.03
CA TRP A 161 4.72 6.43 3.98
C TRP A 161 5.35 7.68 3.37
N MET A 162 5.55 7.71 2.05
CA MET A 162 6.43 8.69 1.38
C MET A 162 6.06 10.17 1.58
N THR A 163 4.91 10.51 2.18
CA THR A 163 4.52 11.91 2.39
C THR A 163 3.91 12.27 3.76
N HIS A 164 3.28 11.35 4.52
CA HIS A 164 2.51 11.77 5.71
C HIS A 164 2.47 10.79 6.92
N GLY A 165 3.22 9.68 6.93
CA GLY A 165 3.12 8.66 8.00
C GLY A 165 1.80 7.87 8.00
N ILE A 166 1.69 6.83 8.84
CA ILE A 166 0.47 6.02 9.01
C ILE A 166 0.05 5.94 10.48
N VAL A 167 -1.25 6.13 10.74
CA VAL A 167 -1.88 5.77 12.01
C VAL A 167 -2.73 4.52 11.82
N ILE A 168 -2.44 3.45 12.55
CA ILE A 168 -3.21 2.20 12.52
C ILE A 168 -4.02 2.08 13.81
N SER A 169 -5.35 2.13 13.72
CA SER A 169 -6.28 1.91 14.81
C SER A 169 -6.77 0.47 14.81
N LEU A 170 -6.57 -0.24 15.90
CA LEU A 170 -6.95 -1.65 16.06
C LEU A 170 -8.19 -1.78 16.95
N TYR A 171 -9.18 -2.53 16.49
CA TYR A 171 -10.41 -2.81 17.23
C TYR A 171 -10.74 -4.31 17.20
N ASP A 172 -11.20 -4.83 18.35
CA ASP A 172 -11.79 -6.16 18.47
C ASP A 172 -12.76 -6.21 19.67
N GLN A 173 -13.47 -7.32 19.82
CA GLN A 173 -14.33 -7.60 20.97
C GLN A 173 -13.54 -7.59 22.29
N PRO A 174 -14.18 -7.21 23.42
CA PRO A 174 -13.54 -7.09 24.74
C PRO A 174 -12.71 -8.31 25.17
N GLY A 175 -13.12 -9.52 24.80
CA GLY A 175 -12.39 -10.76 25.09
C GLY A 175 -11.02 -10.88 24.42
N CYS A 176 -10.75 -10.13 23.35
CA CYS A 176 -9.51 -10.22 22.56
C CYS A 176 -8.48 -9.12 22.85
N PHE A 177 -8.74 -8.21 23.81
CA PHE A 177 -7.87 -7.08 24.12
C PHE A 177 -6.45 -7.47 24.56
N PHE A 178 -6.29 -8.65 25.18
CA PHE A 178 -4.96 -9.16 25.51
C PHE A 178 -4.08 -9.38 24.26
N LYS A 179 -4.66 -9.89 23.17
CA LYS A 179 -3.95 -10.10 21.90
C LYS A 179 -3.60 -8.77 21.24
N LEU A 180 -4.52 -7.81 21.27
CA LEU A 180 -4.30 -6.43 20.80
C LEU A 180 -3.11 -5.77 21.50
N ARG A 181 -3.01 -5.90 22.83
CA ARG A 181 -1.88 -5.37 23.60
C ARG A 181 -0.54 -5.98 23.18
N ARG A 182 -0.52 -7.26 22.80
CA ARG A 182 0.68 -7.91 22.27
C ARG A 182 1.07 -7.32 20.91
N ILE A 183 0.12 -7.20 19.98
CA ILE A 183 0.36 -6.60 18.66
C ILE A 183 0.88 -5.17 18.80
N PHE A 184 0.29 -4.39 19.70
CA PHE A 184 0.73 -3.01 19.97
C PHE A 184 2.18 -2.96 20.50
N LYS A 185 2.57 -3.87 21.40
CA LYS A 185 3.96 -3.97 21.88
C LYS A 185 4.92 -4.33 20.75
N ASP A 186 4.55 -5.32 19.94
CA ASP A 186 5.37 -5.79 18.82
C ASP A 186 5.54 -4.66 17.77
N ALA A 187 4.45 -3.98 17.40
CA ALA A 187 4.46 -2.89 16.44
C ALA A 187 5.32 -1.69 16.88
N ARG A 188 5.41 -1.41 18.19
CA ARG A 188 6.29 -0.34 18.72
C ARG A 188 7.78 -0.62 18.49
N THR A 189 8.18 -1.89 18.37
CA THR A 189 9.57 -2.24 18.09
C THR A 189 9.92 -2.08 16.60
N ILE A 190 8.94 -2.28 15.72
CA ILE A 190 9.08 -2.13 14.26
C ILE A 190 8.97 -0.65 13.84
N GLY A 191 8.16 0.13 14.56
CA GLY A 191 7.88 1.52 14.25
C GLY A 191 9.03 2.46 14.59
N ALA A 192 9.86 2.80 13.59
CA ALA A 192 10.71 3.99 13.62
C ALA A 192 10.09 5.08 12.74
N GLY A 193 9.71 6.24 13.30
CA GLY A 193 9.20 7.42 12.56
C GLY A 193 7.78 7.87 12.93
N LEU A 194 7.08 8.54 12.00
CA LEU A 194 5.73 9.12 12.11
C LEU A 194 4.58 8.09 12.23
N ASN A 195 4.88 6.83 12.47
CA ASN A 195 3.88 5.76 12.43
C ASN A 195 3.41 5.41 13.83
N THR A 196 2.10 5.48 14.05
CA THR A 196 1.49 5.23 15.37
C THR A 196 0.46 4.12 15.27
N VAL A 197 0.55 3.11 16.14
CA VAL A 197 -0.49 2.08 16.28
C VAL A 197 -1.27 2.39 17.55
N ASN A 198 -2.60 2.43 17.47
CA ASN A 198 -3.48 2.74 18.60
C ASN A 198 -4.50 1.62 18.80
N ILE A 199 -4.91 1.37 20.03
CA ILE A 199 -6.02 0.45 20.36
C ILE A 199 -7.25 1.32 20.59
N VAL A 200 -8.35 0.97 19.93
CA VAL A 200 -9.63 1.69 20.06
C VAL A 200 -10.63 0.78 20.77
N GLU A 201 -11.35 1.32 21.75
CA GLU A 201 -12.35 0.59 22.53
C GLU A 201 -13.74 0.61 21.86
N ASN A 202 -14.05 1.64 21.08
CA ASN A 202 -15.34 1.85 20.43
C ASN A 202 -15.19 2.04 18.91
N ILE A 203 -16.01 1.36 18.11
CA ILE A 203 -16.02 1.49 16.64
C ILE A 203 -16.18 2.96 16.18
N PRO A 204 -17.12 3.76 16.73
CA PRO A 204 -17.30 5.15 16.30
C PRO A 204 -16.06 6.02 16.39
N ASP A 205 -15.23 5.84 17.43
CA ASP A 205 -14.03 6.67 17.62
C ASP A 205 -12.94 6.37 16.60
N GLY A 206 -12.87 5.12 16.13
CA GLY A 206 -12.00 4.74 15.04
C GLY A 206 -12.46 5.26 13.68
N LEU A 207 -13.79 5.41 13.47
CA LEU A 207 -14.37 5.76 12.17
C LEU A 207 -14.32 7.26 11.84
N LYS A 208 -14.42 8.16 12.83
CA LYS A 208 -14.55 9.64 12.64
C LYS A 208 -13.53 10.26 11.68
N ASN A 209 -12.33 9.69 11.59
CA ASN A 209 -11.24 10.21 10.76
C ASN A 209 -10.56 9.10 9.93
N CYS A 210 -11.25 8.00 9.65
CA CYS A 210 -10.66 6.85 8.96
C CYS A 210 -10.57 7.05 7.44
N ASP A 211 -9.41 6.81 6.83
CA ASP A 211 -9.28 6.80 5.37
C ASP A 211 -9.49 5.39 4.79
N ILE A 212 -9.06 4.34 5.51
CA ILE A 212 -9.14 2.94 5.08
C ILE A 212 -9.65 2.07 6.23
N LEU A 213 -10.77 1.38 6.01
CA LEU A 213 -11.29 0.35 6.89
C LEU A 213 -10.95 -1.04 6.34
N ILE A 214 -10.25 -1.86 7.13
CA ILE A 214 -9.99 -3.27 6.82
C ILE A 214 -10.84 -4.13 7.76
N TYR A 215 -11.73 -4.92 7.17
CA TYR A 215 -12.60 -5.83 7.91
C TYR A 215 -12.07 -7.27 7.83
N LEU A 216 -11.59 -7.79 8.97
CA LEU A 216 -11.02 -9.14 9.09
C LEU A 216 -11.90 -10.09 9.90
N ASP A 217 -12.97 -9.59 10.52
CA ASP A 217 -13.78 -10.40 11.40
C ASP A 217 -14.52 -11.50 10.63
N SER A 218 -14.73 -12.64 11.29
CA SER A 218 -15.36 -13.80 10.66
C SER A 218 -16.17 -14.59 11.67
N PHE A 219 -17.44 -14.80 11.32
CA PHE A 219 -18.39 -15.56 12.12
C PHE A 219 -18.66 -16.88 11.41
N MET A 220 -18.03 -17.93 11.92
CA MET A 220 -18.26 -19.28 11.43
C MET A 220 -19.69 -19.72 11.77
N ARG A 221 -20.20 -20.64 10.96
CA ARG A 221 -21.47 -21.32 11.21
C ARG A 221 -21.30 -22.24 12.41
N GLU A 222 -22.28 -22.20 13.33
CA GLU A 222 -22.30 -23.11 14.47
C GLU A 222 -22.89 -24.47 14.06
N ASP A 223 -22.50 -25.55 14.75
CA ASP A 223 -22.83 -26.93 14.36
C ASP A 223 -24.33 -27.20 14.23
N ASN A 224 -25.16 -26.52 15.03
CA ASN A 224 -26.62 -26.67 15.06
C ASN A 224 -27.37 -25.54 14.34
N GLU A 225 -26.67 -24.60 13.69
CA GLU A 225 -27.28 -23.43 13.05
C GLU A 225 -27.66 -23.72 11.60
N GLY A 226 -28.88 -23.40 11.19
CA GLY A 226 -29.30 -23.44 9.80
C GLY A 226 -28.61 -22.36 8.95
N THR A 227 -28.48 -22.57 7.63
CA THR A 227 -27.84 -21.60 6.73
C THR A 227 -28.52 -20.23 6.77
N ASP A 228 -29.86 -20.18 6.81
CA ASP A 228 -30.59 -18.91 6.82
C ASP A 228 -30.42 -18.15 8.14
N ASN A 229 -30.44 -18.84 9.29
CA ASN A 229 -30.16 -18.23 10.60
C ASN A 229 -28.73 -17.67 10.66
N TRP A 230 -27.77 -18.42 10.12
CA TRP A 230 -26.38 -17.98 10.02
C TRP A 230 -26.24 -16.70 9.18
N LEU A 231 -26.89 -16.65 8.01
CA LEU A 231 -26.91 -15.47 7.16
C LEU A 231 -27.60 -14.28 7.84
N GLN A 232 -28.71 -14.51 8.54
CA GLN A 232 -29.44 -13.46 9.26
C GLN A 232 -28.63 -12.87 10.41
N ARG A 233 -27.93 -13.71 11.18
CA ARG A 233 -27.01 -13.26 12.25
C ARG A 233 -25.89 -12.40 11.68
N ASN A 234 -25.28 -12.85 10.59
CA ASN A 234 -24.26 -12.08 9.88
C ASN A 234 -24.79 -10.76 9.31
N TYR A 235 -26.02 -10.77 8.79
CA TYR A 235 -26.69 -9.57 8.29
C TYR A 235 -26.82 -8.51 9.39
N LYS A 236 -27.35 -8.88 10.57
CA LYS A 236 -27.53 -7.94 11.71
C LYS A 236 -26.21 -7.29 12.16
N ILE A 237 -25.10 -8.04 12.14
CA ILE A 237 -23.78 -7.50 12.51
C ILE A 237 -23.32 -6.45 11.50
N ILE A 238 -23.46 -6.72 10.20
CA ILE A 238 -23.07 -5.77 9.16
C ILE A 238 -24.04 -4.61 9.06
N GLU A 239 -25.33 -4.79 9.36
CA GLU A 239 -26.31 -3.71 9.48
C GLU A 239 -25.88 -2.69 10.53
N ASN A 240 -25.55 -3.16 11.75
CA ASN A 240 -25.04 -2.30 12.81
C ASN A 240 -23.75 -1.57 12.42
N LEU A 241 -22.83 -2.27 11.76
CA LEU A 241 -21.59 -1.65 11.26
C LEU A 241 -21.88 -0.59 10.19
N SER A 242 -22.83 -0.85 9.30
CA SER A 242 -23.24 0.08 8.23
C SER A 242 -23.88 1.35 8.81
N ALA A 243 -24.67 1.22 9.88
CA ALA A 243 -25.20 2.36 10.62
C ALA A 243 -24.09 3.26 11.19
N TYR A 244 -23.09 2.66 11.86
CA TYR A 244 -21.93 3.40 12.36
C TYR A 244 -21.12 4.08 11.25
N ILE A 245 -20.99 3.45 10.08
CA ILE A 245 -20.29 4.04 8.93
C ILE A 245 -21.05 5.24 8.38
N ASN A 246 -22.38 5.15 8.23
CA ASN A 246 -23.18 6.27 7.74
C ASN A 246 -23.09 7.49 8.68
N GLU A 247 -23.12 7.26 10.00
CA GLU A 247 -23.05 8.32 11.00
C GLU A 247 -21.65 8.93 11.13
N TYR A 248 -20.62 8.11 11.32
CA TYR A 248 -19.29 8.59 11.75
C TYR A 248 -18.23 8.65 10.63
N ALA A 249 -18.32 7.84 9.57
CA ALA A 249 -17.23 7.72 8.60
C ALA A 249 -17.19 8.91 7.61
N PRO A 250 -16.01 9.29 7.09
CA PRO A 250 -15.93 10.30 6.02
C PRO A 250 -16.35 9.71 4.67
N SER A 251 -16.84 10.57 3.75
CA SER A 251 -17.33 10.13 2.42
C SER A 251 -16.25 9.56 1.50
N HIS A 252 -14.98 9.91 1.74
CA HIS A 252 -13.83 9.41 0.97
C HIS A 252 -13.25 8.10 1.52
N MET A 253 -13.83 7.51 2.58
CA MET A 253 -13.33 6.27 3.19
C MET A 253 -13.39 5.11 2.19
N LYS A 254 -12.37 4.26 2.22
CA LYS A 254 -12.31 3.00 1.46
C LYS A 254 -12.47 1.81 2.38
N ILE A 255 -13.19 0.79 1.93
CA ILE A 255 -13.46 -0.43 2.70
C ILE A 255 -12.86 -1.61 1.97
N ILE A 256 -12.06 -2.40 2.70
CA ILE A 256 -11.45 -3.63 2.21
C ILE A 256 -11.97 -4.78 3.07
N PHE A 257 -12.67 -5.71 2.45
CA PHE A 257 -13.06 -6.97 3.06
C PHE A 257 -12.03 -8.06 2.79
N CYS A 258 -11.54 -8.70 3.85
CA CYS A 258 -10.66 -9.87 3.75
C CYS A 258 -10.96 -10.86 4.89
N SER A 259 -12.25 -11.15 5.10
CA SER A 259 -12.72 -12.09 6.12
C SER A 259 -12.54 -13.55 5.68
N MET A 260 -12.41 -14.45 6.65
CA MET A 260 -12.39 -15.90 6.42
C MET A 260 -13.77 -16.51 6.08
N SER A 261 -14.86 -15.75 6.29
CA SER A 261 -16.24 -16.21 6.11
C SER A 261 -16.81 -15.79 4.74
N LEU A 262 -17.68 -14.77 4.71
CA LEU A 262 -18.51 -14.38 3.57
C LEU A 262 -18.22 -12.94 3.12
N PRO A 263 -17.02 -12.64 2.58
CA PRO A 263 -16.64 -11.27 2.28
C PRO A 263 -17.49 -10.63 1.16
N CYS A 264 -17.88 -11.39 0.13
CA CYS A 264 -18.78 -10.88 -0.92
C CYS A 264 -20.20 -10.61 -0.38
N PHE A 265 -20.69 -11.43 0.55
CA PHE A 265 -21.97 -11.19 1.21
C PHE A 265 -21.95 -9.89 2.02
N TYR A 266 -20.92 -9.67 2.83
CA TYR A 266 -20.75 -8.44 3.62
C TYR A 266 -20.66 -7.19 2.73
N ALA A 267 -19.93 -7.28 1.62
CA ALA A 267 -19.80 -6.19 0.67
C ALA A 267 -21.15 -5.86 -0.01
N ASN A 268 -21.95 -6.87 -0.38
CA ASN A 268 -23.28 -6.63 -0.94
C ASN A 268 -24.22 -5.98 0.08
N ILE A 269 -24.23 -6.43 1.34
CA ILE A 269 -25.04 -5.79 2.39
C ILE A 269 -24.62 -4.33 2.55
N MET A 270 -23.32 -4.05 2.65
CA MET A 270 -22.85 -2.66 2.80
C MET A 270 -23.21 -1.79 1.61
N LEU A 271 -23.17 -2.30 0.38
CA LEU A 271 -23.58 -1.53 -0.80
C LEU A 271 -25.06 -1.14 -0.77
N GLU A 272 -25.92 -1.95 -0.16
CA GLU A 272 -27.36 -1.72 -0.08
C GLU A 272 -27.77 -0.84 1.12
N LEU A 273 -26.94 -0.76 2.16
CA LEU A 273 -27.23 -0.02 3.41
C LEU A 273 -26.43 1.28 3.55
N VAL A 274 -25.21 1.35 3.00
CA VAL A 274 -24.33 2.52 3.11
C VAL A 274 -24.60 3.47 1.95
N THR A 275 -25.20 4.63 2.25
CA THR A 275 -25.52 5.65 1.23
C THR A 275 -24.41 6.70 1.08
N LYS A 276 -23.55 6.85 2.11
CA LYS A 276 -22.51 7.89 2.16
C LYS A 276 -21.29 7.60 1.30
N LEU A 277 -20.98 6.33 1.06
CA LEU A 277 -19.80 5.88 0.33
C LEU A 277 -20.16 5.52 -1.11
N SER A 278 -19.22 5.75 -2.03
CA SER A 278 -19.38 5.28 -3.40
C SER A 278 -19.20 3.75 -3.46
N SER A 279 -19.95 3.10 -4.36
CA SER A 279 -19.84 1.66 -4.59
C SER A 279 -18.44 1.22 -5.03
N THR A 280 -17.66 2.12 -5.62
CA THR A 280 -16.27 1.88 -6.05
C THR A 280 -15.26 1.85 -4.91
N ASN A 281 -15.62 2.37 -3.73
CA ASN A 281 -14.74 2.41 -2.57
C ASN A 281 -14.80 1.13 -1.73
N ILE A 282 -15.79 0.26 -1.97
CA ILE A 282 -15.98 -1.01 -1.28
C ILE A 282 -15.42 -2.12 -2.15
N VAL A 283 -14.39 -2.81 -1.64
CA VAL A 283 -13.66 -3.83 -2.39
C VAL A 283 -13.42 -5.06 -1.51
N VAL A 284 -13.47 -6.25 -2.12
CA VAL A 284 -13.09 -7.51 -1.48
C VAL A 284 -11.75 -7.99 -2.03
N ALA A 285 -10.79 -8.27 -1.15
CA ALA A 285 -9.48 -8.77 -1.53
C ALA A 285 -9.54 -10.28 -1.86
N SER A 286 -9.50 -10.66 -3.13
CA SER A 286 -9.65 -12.06 -3.57
C SER A 286 -8.34 -12.73 -3.99
N ALA A 287 -7.31 -11.94 -4.31
CA ALA A 287 -5.98 -12.42 -4.76
C ALA A 287 -5.33 -13.48 -3.85
N HIS A 288 -5.71 -13.55 -2.57
CA HIS A 288 -5.16 -14.52 -1.64
C HIS A 288 -5.45 -15.98 -2.03
N TYR A 289 -6.61 -16.29 -2.60
CA TYR A 289 -6.93 -17.64 -3.09
C TYR A 289 -5.97 -18.07 -4.21
N GLY A 290 -5.65 -17.14 -5.11
CA GLY A 290 -4.67 -17.38 -6.16
C GLY A 290 -3.25 -17.55 -5.63
N LEU A 291 -2.85 -16.72 -4.66
CA LEU A 291 -1.53 -16.80 -4.01
C LEU A 291 -1.31 -18.09 -3.20
N GLU A 292 -2.36 -18.65 -2.59
CA GLU A 292 -2.30 -19.95 -1.90
C GLU A 292 -2.04 -21.10 -2.89
N LEU A 293 -2.74 -21.09 -4.03
CA LEU A 293 -2.68 -22.17 -5.01
C LEU A 293 -1.39 -22.11 -5.86
N ILE A 294 -1.01 -20.92 -6.34
CA ILE A 294 0.15 -20.72 -7.22
C ILE A 294 1.43 -21.28 -6.59
N HIS A 295 1.62 -21.11 -5.28
CA HIS A 295 2.82 -21.57 -4.60
C HIS A 295 2.97 -23.09 -4.74
N THR A 296 1.88 -23.83 -4.51
CA THR A 296 1.88 -25.30 -4.61
C THR A 296 2.02 -25.79 -6.03
N PHE A 297 1.39 -25.09 -6.99
CA PHE A 297 1.35 -25.51 -8.38
C PHE A 297 2.66 -25.22 -9.10
N VAL A 298 3.22 -24.03 -8.95
CA VAL A 298 4.52 -23.68 -9.57
C VAL A 298 5.64 -24.57 -9.04
N ASN A 299 5.60 -24.91 -7.74
CA ASN A 299 6.55 -25.84 -7.12
C ASN A 299 6.44 -27.26 -7.67
N SER A 300 5.22 -27.78 -7.92
CA SER A 300 5.07 -29.12 -8.50
C SER A 300 5.59 -29.20 -9.95
N LEU A 301 5.74 -28.06 -10.62
CA LEU A 301 6.31 -27.92 -11.96
C LEU A 301 7.82 -27.64 -11.96
N GLY A 302 8.45 -27.44 -10.79
CA GLY A 302 9.87 -27.11 -10.68
C GLY A 302 10.24 -25.72 -11.19
N LEU A 303 9.28 -24.78 -11.24
CA LEU A 303 9.49 -23.43 -11.75
C LEU A 303 9.66 -22.41 -10.61
N THR A 304 10.16 -21.21 -10.93
CA THR A 304 10.36 -20.12 -9.97
C THR A 304 9.18 -19.15 -9.95
N HIS A 305 8.67 -18.82 -8.76
CA HIS A 305 7.47 -17.96 -8.61
C HIS A 305 7.66 -16.50 -9.06
N GLN A 306 8.91 -16.01 -9.13
CA GLN A 306 9.19 -14.60 -9.44
C GLN A 306 8.69 -14.16 -10.83
N ASN A 307 8.48 -15.12 -11.73
CA ASN A 307 8.08 -14.86 -13.10
C ASN A 307 6.56 -14.97 -13.31
N PHE A 308 5.77 -15.23 -12.26
CA PHE A 308 4.34 -15.45 -12.41
C PHE A 308 3.51 -14.32 -11.81
N GLY A 309 2.47 -13.93 -12.52
CA GLY A 309 1.37 -13.14 -11.98
C GLY A 309 0.45 -13.99 -11.09
N CYS A 310 -0.35 -13.33 -10.26
CA CYS A 310 -1.39 -14.03 -9.49
C CYS A 310 -2.45 -14.58 -10.45
N PRO A 311 -2.88 -15.84 -10.32
CA PRO A 311 -3.93 -16.38 -11.18
C PRO A 311 -5.26 -15.64 -10.93
N PRO A 312 -6.05 -15.38 -11.98
CA PRO A 312 -7.37 -14.77 -11.85
C PRO A 312 -8.32 -15.58 -10.97
N ILE A 313 -9.14 -14.89 -10.18
CA ILE A 313 -10.13 -15.51 -9.29
C ILE A 313 -11.54 -15.02 -9.66
N TRP A 314 -12.41 -15.99 -9.91
CA TRP A 314 -13.82 -15.82 -10.24
C TRP A 314 -14.70 -16.37 -9.13
N GLY A 315 -15.82 -15.71 -8.81
CA GLY A 315 -16.80 -16.27 -7.88
C GLY A 315 -17.33 -15.31 -6.82
N PHE A 316 -18.35 -15.80 -6.11
CA PHE A 316 -18.90 -15.19 -4.92
C PHE A 316 -18.17 -15.70 -3.67
N LEU A 317 -17.12 -14.96 -3.31
CA LEU A 317 -16.15 -15.35 -2.29
C LEU A 317 -16.81 -15.65 -0.94
N GLY A 318 -16.41 -16.80 -0.39
CA GLY A 318 -16.99 -17.39 0.82
C GLY A 318 -17.94 -18.56 0.54
N ILE A 319 -18.51 -18.65 -0.66
CA ILE A 319 -19.47 -19.70 -1.03
C ILE A 319 -18.97 -20.47 -2.23
N ASN A 320 -18.79 -19.79 -3.36
CA ASN A 320 -18.24 -20.37 -4.57
C ASN A 320 -17.05 -19.53 -5.06
N HIS A 321 -15.98 -20.20 -5.47
CA HIS A 321 -14.82 -19.55 -6.03
C HIS A 321 -14.10 -20.52 -6.96
N PHE A 322 -13.51 -19.97 -8.01
CA PHE A 322 -12.72 -20.67 -8.99
C PHE A 322 -11.43 -19.89 -9.21
N VAL A 323 -10.30 -20.55 -9.00
CA VAL A 323 -8.98 -20.02 -9.33
C VAL A 323 -8.62 -20.54 -10.71
N ASP A 324 -8.49 -19.61 -11.65
CA ASP A 324 -8.24 -19.91 -13.04
C ASP A 324 -6.73 -19.85 -13.31
N VAL A 325 -6.14 -21.05 -13.40
CA VAL A 325 -4.69 -21.24 -13.52
C VAL A 325 -4.23 -21.15 -14.97
N ASP A 326 -5.12 -21.42 -15.92
CA ASP A 326 -4.82 -21.43 -17.34
C ASP A 326 -4.58 -20.02 -17.86
N HIS A 327 -5.40 -19.08 -17.39
CA HIS A 327 -5.23 -17.65 -17.64
C HIS A 327 -4.28 -16.97 -16.63
N MET A 328 -3.32 -17.72 -16.07
CA MET A 328 -2.20 -17.10 -15.35
C MET A 328 -1.16 -16.55 -16.34
N ILE A 329 -0.60 -15.37 -16.04
CA ILE A 329 0.44 -14.76 -16.87
C ILE A 329 1.83 -15.14 -16.37
N GLN A 330 2.68 -15.64 -17.26
CA GLN A 330 4.08 -15.93 -17.02
C GLN A 330 4.98 -14.98 -17.81
N LYS A 331 5.92 -14.36 -17.13
CA LYS A 331 7.05 -13.64 -17.72
C LYS A 331 8.10 -14.63 -18.19
N TYR A 332 8.19 -14.80 -19.50
CA TYR A 332 9.13 -15.72 -20.12
C TYR A 332 10.25 -14.94 -20.83
N ASN A 333 11.50 -15.29 -20.54
CA ASN A 333 12.65 -14.67 -21.17
C ASN A 333 13.05 -15.46 -22.41
N ILE A 334 12.88 -14.87 -23.58
CA ILE A 334 13.20 -15.50 -24.86
C ILE A 334 14.52 -14.95 -25.35
N TYR A 335 15.32 -15.86 -25.88
CA TYR A 335 16.56 -15.53 -26.55
C TYR A 335 16.32 -15.70 -28.04
N TYR A 336 16.06 -14.58 -28.72
CA TYR A 336 16.02 -14.60 -30.18
C TYR A 336 17.45 -14.67 -30.73
N PRO A 337 17.75 -15.60 -31.65
CA PRO A 337 18.98 -15.51 -32.42
C PRO A 337 18.94 -14.24 -33.28
N TYR A 338 20.10 -13.60 -33.47
CA TYR A 338 20.22 -12.39 -34.29
C TYR A 338 19.75 -12.68 -35.73
N LYS A 339 18.88 -11.85 -36.33
CA LYS A 339 18.28 -12.10 -37.66
C LYS A 339 19.33 -12.41 -38.75
N LYS A 340 20.56 -11.86 -38.66
CA LYS A 340 21.65 -12.16 -39.61
C LYS A 340 22.21 -13.59 -39.50
N VAL A 341 22.02 -14.27 -38.36
CA VAL A 341 22.54 -15.62 -38.11
C VAL A 341 21.62 -16.69 -38.70
N LEU A 342 20.31 -16.43 -38.80
CA LEU A 342 19.36 -17.37 -39.40
C LEU A 342 19.66 -17.66 -40.89
N ASN A 343 20.31 -16.72 -41.58
CA ASN A 343 20.68 -16.84 -42.99
C ASN A 343 22.14 -17.29 -43.22
N SER A 344 22.93 -17.51 -42.16
CA SER A 344 24.34 -17.91 -42.30
C SER A 344 24.57 -19.29 -41.70
N ASN A 345 24.94 -20.27 -42.53
CA ASN A 345 25.30 -21.64 -42.15
C ASN A 345 26.64 -21.74 -41.39
N LYS A 346 26.95 -20.81 -40.48
CA LYS A 346 28.16 -20.87 -39.65
C LYS A 346 27.79 -20.84 -38.17
N THR A 347 28.24 -21.88 -37.48
CA THR A 347 28.16 -22.12 -36.04
C THR A 347 28.97 -21.08 -35.27
N ILE A 348 28.42 -19.88 -35.10
CA ILE A 348 28.94 -18.89 -34.16
C ILE A 348 27.92 -18.78 -33.03
N ILE A 349 28.40 -18.97 -31.79
CA ILE A 349 27.59 -18.88 -30.58
C ILE A 349 26.97 -17.46 -30.53
N PRO A 350 25.63 -17.32 -30.57
CA PRO A 350 25.03 -16.00 -30.75
C PRO A 350 25.19 -15.18 -29.46
N SER A 351 25.57 -13.90 -29.58
CA SER A 351 25.32 -12.94 -28.50
C SER A 351 23.80 -12.82 -28.36
N ARG A 352 23.26 -13.34 -27.25
CA ARG A 352 21.82 -13.50 -27.05
C ARG A 352 21.25 -12.22 -26.46
N ILE A 353 20.47 -11.48 -27.23
CA ILE A 353 19.67 -10.38 -26.68
C ILE A 353 18.47 -11.02 -25.95
N LYS A 354 18.33 -10.70 -24.67
CA LYS A 354 17.27 -11.22 -23.81
C LYS A 354 16.02 -10.36 -23.99
N TYR A 355 14.95 -10.93 -24.55
CA TYR A 355 13.63 -10.31 -24.59
C TYR A 355 12.76 -10.91 -23.50
N SER A 356 11.94 -10.08 -22.86
CA SER A 356 10.96 -10.51 -21.87
C SER A 356 9.58 -10.45 -22.51
N GLU A 357 8.93 -11.58 -22.69
CA GLU A 357 7.54 -11.68 -23.14
C GLU A 357 6.62 -12.12 -22.00
N LEU A 358 5.36 -11.69 -22.05
CA LEU A 358 4.30 -12.20 -21.19
C LEU A 358 3.50 -13.24 -21.96
N ARG A 359 3.29 -14.43 -21.39
CA ARG A 359 2.57 -15.55 -22.02
C ARG A 359 1.55 -16.13 -21.06
N TRP A 360 0.42 -16.59 -21.60
CA TRP A 360 -0.57 -17.35 -20.85
C TRP A 360 -0.02 -18.74 -20.49
N PHE A 361 -0.39 -19.24 -19.31
CA PHE A 361 0.18 -20.47 -18.75
C PHE A 361 -0.56 -21.76 -19.14
N PHE A 362 -1.67 -21.66 -19.87
CA PHE A 362 -2.54 -22.79 -20.25
C PHE A 362 -1.77 -24.03 -20.76
N TYR A 363 -0.70 -23.84 -21.54
CA TYR A 363 0.08 -24.94 -22.12
C TYR A 363 0.78 -25.84 -21.10
N MET A 364 1.12 -25.31 -19.91
CA MET A 364 1.73 -26.09 -18.82
C MET A 364 0.72 -26.62 -17.83
N ALA A 365 -0.45 -25.98 -17.77
CA ALA A 365 -1.53 -26.32 -16.85
C ALA A 365 -2.45 -27.43 -17.39
N HIS A 366 -2.47 -27.62 -18.70
CA HIS A 366 -3.25 -28.69 -19.35
C HIS A 366 -3.01 -30.06 -18.70
N ASP A 367 -4.11 -30.76 -18.39
CA ASP A 367 -4.15 -32.11 -17.80
C ASP A 367 -3.55 -32.24 -16.39
N LYS A 368 -3.31 -31.13 -15.69
CA LYS A 368 -2.87 -31.13 -14.29
C LYS A 368 -3.96 -30.61 -13.40
N ASP A 369 -4.21 -31.31 -12.30
CA ASP A 369 -5.12 -30.83 -11.25
C ASP A 369 -4.35 -29.96 -10.23
N PRO A 370 -4.53 -28.63 -10.25
CA PRO A 370 -3.86 -27.74 -9.30
C PRO A 370 -4.41 -27.89 -7.87
N TYR A 371 -5.65 -28.37 -7.71
CA TYR A 371 -6.34 -28.39 -6.43
C TYR A 371 -5.93 -29.57 -5.54
N LYS A 372 -5.60 -30.73 -6.14
CA LYS A 372 -5.22 -31.94 -5.39
C LYS A 372 -4.07 -31.72 -4.42
N ASN A 373 -2.99 -31.10 -4.87
CA ASN A 373 -1.82 -30.82 -4.04
C ASN A 373 -2.07 -29.68 -3.06
N HIS A 374 -2.84 -28.67 -3.48
CA HIS A 374 -3.24 -27.57 -2.63
C HIS A 374 -4.03 -28.05 -1.40
N PHE A 375 -5.07 -28.86 -1.59
CA PHE A 375 -5.89 -29.36 -0.48
C PHE A 375 -5.11 -30.26 0.49
N LYS A 376 -4.25 -31.14 -0.05
CA LYS A 376 -3.36 -31.97 0.78
C LYS A 376 -2.45 -31.13 1.65
N ARG A 377 -1.81 -30.10 1.08
CA ARG A 377 -0.97 -29.18 1.83
C ARG A 377 -1.77 -28.43 2.89
N LYS A 378 -2.95 -27.91 2.54
CA LYS A 378 -3.79 -27.14 3.47
C LYS A 378 -4.24 -27.98 4.67
N ALA A 379 -4.61 -29.23 4.43
CA ALA A 379 -4.92 -30.19 5.49
C ALA A 379 -3.68 -30.48 6.37
N LEU A 380 -2.52 -30.69 5.76
CA LEU A 380 -1.26 -30.95 6.48
C LEU A 380 -0.84 -29.75 7.35
N VAL A 381 -0.89 -28.53 6.82
CA VAL A 381 -0.55 -27.30 7.56
C VAL A 381 -1.51 -27.11 8.74
N ARG A 382 -2.81 -27.33 8.52
CA ARG A 382 -3.80 -27.24 9.58
C ARG A 382 -3.55 -28.28 10.68
N TYR A 383 -3.14 -29.49 10.30
CA TYR A 383 -2.80 -30.55 11.25
C TYR A 383 -1.51 -30.27 12.04
N GLN A 384 -0.44 -29.84 11.35
CA GLN A 384 0.88 -29.65 11.98
C GLN A 384 1.00 -28.35 12.78
N VAL A 385 0.43 -27.25 12.27
CA VAL A 385 0.62 -25.90 12.84
C VAL A 385 -0.61 -25.42 13.60
N GLY A 386 -1.76 -26.08 13.42
CA GLY A 386 -3.02 -25.71 14.08
C GLY A 386 -3.60 -24.36 13.63
N ARG A 387 -3.09 -23.76 12.54
CA ARG A 387 -3.53 -22.44 12.03
C ARG A 387 -3.67 -22.43 10.51
N SER A 388 -4.44 -21.46 10.00
CA SER A 388 -4.56 -21.17 8.58
C SER A 388 -3.34 -20.45 8.01
N GLU A 389 -3.16 -20.54 6.69
CA GLU A 389 -2.17 -19.73 5.98
C GLU A 389 -2.66 -18.28 5.89
N ASP A 390 -2.15 -17.42 6.78
CA ASP A 390 -2.58 -16.02 6.87
C ASP A 390 -1.72 -15.08 6.00
N PHE A 391 -0.49 -15.48 5.65
CA PHE A 391 0.44 -14.68 4.87
C PHE A 391 -0.06 -14.28 3.46
N PRO A 392 -0.66 -15.18 2.66
CA PRO A 392 -1.22 -14.81 1.35
C PRO A 392 -2.27 -13.72 1.42
N LYS A 393 -3.03 -13.68 2.54
CA LYS A 393 -4.07 -12.68 2.79
C LYS A 393 -3.47 -11.34 3.13
N CYS A 394 -2.47 -11.29 4.01
CA CYS A 394 -1.70 -10.08 4.30
C CYS A 394 -1.11 -9.48 3.02
N ARG A 395 -0.51 -10.34 2.19
CA ARG A 395 0.08 -9.93 0.92
C ARG A 395 -0.96 -9.37 -0.05
N ALA A 396 -2.12 -10.02 -0.19
CA ALA A 396 -3.21 -9.54 -1.05
C ALA A 396 -3.71 -8.14 -0.64
N ILE A 397 -3.86 -7.88 0.67
CA ILE A 397 -4.26 -6.56 1.18
C ILE A 397 -3.17 -5.52 0.91
N CYS A 398 -1.91 -5.85 1.22
CA CYS A 398 -0.80 -4.92 1.04
C CYS A 398 -0.57 -4.59 -0.45
N ASP A 399 -0.63 -5.58 -1.34
CA ASP A 399 -0.46 -5.38 -2.77
C ASP A 399 -1.63 -4.57 -3.37
N LEU A 400 -2.87 -4.82 -2.91
CA LEU A 400 -4.03 -3.97 -3.23
C LEU A 400 -3.80 -2.51 -2.82
N LEU A 401 -3.37 -2.26 -1.59
CA LEU A 401 -3.12 -0.91 -1.09
C LEU A 401 -1.97 -0.21 -1.82
N LYS A 402 -0.87 -0.93 -2.11
CA LYS A 402 0.23 -0.41 -2.93
C LYS A 402 -0.28 0.07 -4.27
N LEU A 403 -1.12 -0.71 -4.95
CA LEU A 403 -1.67 -0.32 -6.25
C LEU A 403 -2.63 0.86 -6.13
N TRP A 404 -3.51 0.84 -5.14
CA TRP A 404 -4.49 1.90 -4.96
C TRP A 404 -3.85 3.28 -4.70
N TYR A 405 -2.71 3.30 -3.98
CA TYR A 405 -1.99 4.52 -3.59
C TYR A 405 -0.68 4.78 -4.36
N SER A 406 -0.30 3.92 -5.31
CA SER A 406 0.90 4.11 -6.14
C SER A 406 0.82 5.43 -6.93
N LYS A 407 1.90 6.21 -6.99
CA LYS A 407 1.97 7.45 -7.80
C LYS A 407 2.68 7.23 -9.16
N LYS A 408 2.94 5.99 -9.55
CA LYS A 408 3.66 5.68 -10.81
C LYS A 408 2.79 6.05 -12.02
N LYS A 409 3.39 6.47 -13.13
CA LYS A 409 2.65 6.82 -14.36
C LYS A 409 2.13 5.61 -15.14
N SER A 410 2.63 4.41 -14.88
CA SER A 410 2.21 3.14 -15.51
C SER A 410 1.05 2.46 -14.76
N ILE A 411 0.07 3.24 -14.31
CA ILE A 411 -1.11 2.73 -13.59
C ILE A 411 -2.16 2.35 -14.64
N GLY A 412 -2.47 1.05 -14.73
CA GLY A 412 -3.48 0.52 -15.66
C GLY A 412 -3.12 -0.83 -16.27
N ASP A 413 -1.83 -1.15 -16.37
CA ASP A 413 -1.35 -2.40 -16.99
C ASP A 413 -1.47 -3.62 -16.06
N GLU A 414 -1.55 -3.39 -14.75
CA GLU A 414 -1.60 -4.46 -13.76
C GLU A 414 -3.05 -4.93 -13.55
N ILE A 415 -3.31 -6.17 -13.96
CA ILE A 415 -4.59 -6.87 -13.74
C ILE A 415 -4.49 -7.60 -12.41
N ILE A 416 -5.41 -7.32 -11.51
CA ILE A 416 -5.56 -8.04 -10.24
C ILE A 416 -6.98 -8.58 -10.11
N SER A 417 -7.17 -9.61 -9.29
CA SER A 417 -8.53 -10.10 -8.98
C SER A 417 -9.05 -9.46 -7.70
N LEU A 418 -10.26 -8.91 -7.79
CA LEU A 418 -10.97 -8.30 -6.68
C LEU A 418 -12.47 -8.58 -6.78
N GLY A 419 -13.13 -8.69 -5.62
CA GLY A 419 -14.58 -8.61 -5.55
C GLY A 419 -15.01 -7.15 -5.58
N ILE A 420 -15.64 -6.73 -6.68
CA ILE A 420 -16.19 -5.38 -6.85
C ILE A 420 -17.64 -5.47 -7.31
N ALA A 421 -18.39 -4.38 -7.15
CA ALA A 421 -19.72 -4.26 -7.74
C ALA A 421 -19.62 -4.34 -9.26
N SER A 422 -20.23 -5.36 -9.87
CA SER A 422 -20.21 -5.56 -11.31
C SER A 422 -20.91 -4.42 -12.06
N ASP A 423 -20.40 -4.08 -13.25
CA ASP A 423 -21.00 -3.15 -14.19
C ASP A 423 -21.83 -3.85 -15.29
N GLY A 424 -22.00 -5.17 -15.22
CA GLY A 424 -22.58 -6.00 -16.29
C GLY A 424 -21.56 -6.82 -17.06
N SER A 425 -20.26 -6.63 -16.80
CA SER A 425 -19.18 -7.39 -17.44
C SER A 425 -19.32 -8.89 -17.23
N PHE A 426 -18.90 -9.67 -18.22
CA PHE A 426 -18.93 -11.14 -18.22
C PHE A 426 -20.32 -11.78 -17.99
N GLY A 427 -21.40 -11.02 -18.18
CA GLY A 427 -22.76 -11.48 -17.90
C GLY A 427 -23.12 -11.48 -16.41
N ILE A 428 -22.28 -10.88 -15.56
CA ILE A 428 -22.54 -10.75 -14.12
C ILE A 428 -23.49 -9.56 -13.89
N PRO A 429 -24.63 -9.73 -13.21
CA PRO A 429 -25.61 -8.67 -12.98
C PRO A 429 -25.02 -7.41 -12.36
N LYS A 430 -25.48 -6.25 -12.83
CA LYS A 430 -25.02 -4.96 -12.33
C LYS A 430 -25.31 -4.79 -10.84
N GLY A 431 -24.32 -4.32 -10.08
CA GLY A 431 -24.45 -4.08 -8.64
C GLY A 431 -24.34 -5.33 -7.77
N LEU A 432 -24.01 -6.50 -8.34
CA LEU A 432 -23.63 -7.69 -7.58
C LEU A 432 -22.12 -7.65 -7.31
N VAL A 433 -21.70 -7.82 -6.04
CA VAL A 433 -20.26 -7.97 -5.72
C VAL A 433 -19.81 -9.36 -6.07
N PHE A 434 -18.92 -9.46 -7.05
CA PHE A 434 -18.38 -10.72 -7.54
C PHE A 434 -16.89 -10.57 -7.82
N SER A 435 -16.10 -11.61 -7.51
CA SER A 435 -14.67 -11.62 -7.82
C SER A 435 -14.46 -11.76 -9.31
N GLN A 436 -13.68 -10.85 -9.89
CA GLN A 436 -13.34 -10.83 -11.30
C GLN A 436 -11.99 -10.11 -11.52
N PRO A 437 -11.35 -10.30 -12.68
CA PRO A 437 -10.16 -9.54 -13.05
C PRO A 437 -10.51 -8.06 -13.27
N VAL A 438 -9.75 -7.19 -12.61
CA VAL A 438 -9.94 -5.74 -12.62
C VAL A 438 -8.60 -5.04 -12.83
N TYR A 439 -8.68 -3.81 -13.32
CA TYR A 439 -7.56 -2.88 -13.39
C TYR A 439 -7.95 -1.55 -12.76
N LEU A 440 -6.95 -0.76 -12.37
CA LEU A 440 -7.17 0.55 -11.77
C LEU A 440 -7.23 1.61 -12.87
N LYS A 441 -8.38 2.28 -13.02
CA LYS A 441 -8.54 3.42 -13.92
C LYS A 441 -8.49 4.73 -13.13
N GLU A 442 -7.65 5.66 -13.58
CA GLU A 442 -7.65 7.04 -13.11
C GLU A 442 -8.66 7.85 -13.93
N CYS A 443 -9.62 8.48 -13.25
CA CYS A 443 -10.62 9.35 -13.87
C CYS A 443 -10.03 10.77 -14.03
N GLU A 444 -10.64 11.56 -14.90
CA GLU A 444 -10.22 12.95 -15.17
C GLU A 444 -10.23 13.83 -13.91
N ASP A 445 -11.12 13.52 -12.95
CA ASP A 445 -11.21 14.18 -11.63
C ASP A 445 -10.07 13.81 -10.66
N GLY A 446 -9.09 12.99 -11.10
CA GLY A 446 -8.02 12.45 -10.25
C GLY A 446 -8.49 11.33 -9.29
N THR A 447 -9.75 10.91 -9.39
CA THR A 447 -10.28 9.77 -8.61
C THR A 447 -9.90 8.44 -9.26
N ARG A 448 -9.59 7.43 -8.44
CA ARG A 448 -9.15 6.12 -8.92
C ARG A 448 -10.18 5.06 -8.61
N LYS A 449 -10.65 4.37 -9.64
CA LYS A 449 -11.74 3.39 -9.57
C LYS A 449 -11.28 2.06 -10.14
N TRP A 450 -11.65 0.97 -9.47
CA TRP A 450 -11.45 -0.39 -9.97
C TRP A 450 -12.54 -0.69 -11.00
N ILE A 451 -12.14 -1.15 -12.18
CA ILE A 451 -13.06 -1.47 -13.28
C ILE A 451 -12.78 -2.89 -13.77
N PRO A 452 -13.81 -3.70 -14.07
CA PRO A 452 -13.62 -5.00 -14.70
C PRO A 452 -12.86 -4.88 -16.02
N PHE A 453 -11.90 -5.77 -16.24
CA PHE A 453 -11.17 -5.81 -17.50
C PHE A 453 -11.96 -6.60 -18.55
N LYS A 454 -12.85 -5.93 -19.29
CA LYS A 454 -13.80 -6.55 -20.23
C LYS A 454 -13.17 -7.45 -21.30
N ASP A 455 -11.94 -7.15 -21.70
CA ASP A 455 -11.21 -7.90 -22.73
C ASP A 455 -10.50 -9.15 -22.18
N PHE A 456 -10.63 -9.43 -20.87
CA PHE A 456 -10.08 -10.65 -20.28
C PHE A 456 -10.82 -11.89 -20.79
N PRO A 457 -10.13 -13.03 -21.00
CA PRO A 457 -10.81 -14.27 -21.38
C PRO A 457 -11.79 -14.76 -20.30
N MET A 458 -12.86 -15.43 -20.74
CA MET A 458 -13.78 -16.11 -19.82
C MET A 458 -13.03 -17.20 -19.03
N PRO A 459 -13.45 -17.51 -17.79
CA PRO A 459 -12.80 -18.53 -16.99
C PRO A 459 -12.77 -19.88 -17.71
N ASN A 460 -11.68 -20.64 -17.55
CA ASN A 460 -11.59 -21.99 -18.11
C ASN A 460 -12.45 -23.00 -17.33
N MET A 461 -13.77 -22.83 -17.41
CA MET A 461 -14.77 -23.69 -16.80
C MET A 461 -16.02 -23.78 -17.69
N PRO A 462 -16.80 -24.87 -17.61
CA PRO A 462 -18.07 -24.95 -18.31
C PRO A 462 -18.97 -23.76 -17.98
N ILE A 463 -19.55 -23.15 -19.03
CA ILE A 463 -20.41 -21.96 -18.92
C ILE A 463 -21.56 -22.19 -17.95
N SER A 464 -22.12 -23.41 -17.92
CA SER A 464 -23.19 -23.79 -16.98
C SER A 464 -22.78 -23.69 -15.52
N ILE A 465 -21.54 -24.06 -15.18
CA ILE A 465 -21.03 -23.95 -13.80
C ILE A 465 -20.79 -22.49 -13.45
N PHE A 466 -20.31 -21.69 -14.41
CA PHE A 466 -20.13 -20.26 -14.20
C PHE A 466 -21.46 -19.54 -14.00
N GLN A 467 -22.49 -19.89 -14.77
CA GLN A 467 -23.86 -19.42 -14.58
C GLN A 467 -24.40 -19.82 -13.20
N ASN A 468 -24.22 -21.08 -12.77
CA ASN A 468 -24.61 -21.50 -11.43
C ASN A 468 -23.94 -20.66 -10.32
N PHE A 469 -22.70 -20.20 -10.52
CA PHE A 469 -22.04 -19.32 -9.56
C PHE A 469 -22.72 -17.97 -9.44
N ILE A 470 -23.13 -17.42 -10.59
CA ILE A 470 -23.86 -16.16 -10.70
C ILE A 470 -25.27 -16.33 -10.10
N ASP A 471 -25.99 -17.39 -10.45
CA ASP A 471 -27.35 -17.67 -9.95
C ASP A 471 -27.36 -17.81 -8.42
N THR A 472 -26.41 -18.55 -7.86
CA THR A 472 -26.25 -18.66 -6.40
C THR A 472 -26.04 -17.29 -5.76
N ALA A 473 -25.27 -16.41 -6.41
CA ALA A 473 -25.00 -15.07 -5.90
C ALA A 473 -26.23 -14.15 -6.01
N ILE A 474 -27.04 -14.31 -7.06
CA ILE A 474 -28.33 -13.62 -7.23
C ILE A 474 -29.29 -14.06 -6.12
N ASP A 475 -29.47 -15.36 -5.91
CA ASP A 475 -30.37 -15.91 -4.89
C ASP A 475 -30.06 -15.36 -3.50
N ILE A 476 -28.76 -15.27 -3.17
CA ILE A 476 -28.30 -14.73 -1.90
C ILE A 476 -28.54 -13.23 -1.82
N LYS A 477 -28.32 -12.49 -2.92
CA LYS A 477 -28.62 -11.06 -2.97
C LYS A 477 -30.12 -10.81 -2.77
N GLU A 478 -30.99 -11.62 -3.37
CA GLU A 478 -32.44 -11.53 -3.15
C GLU A 478 -32.82 -11.81 -1.69
N LYS A 479 -32.17 -12.79 -1.04
CA LYS A 479 -32.35 -13.03 0.40
C LYS A 479 -31.94 -11.82 1.24
N ILE A 480 -30.85 -11.13 0.90
CA ILE A 480 -30.43 -9.89 1.58
C ILE A 480 -31.53 -8.82 1.46
N ILE A 481 -32.11 -8.65 0.27
CA ILE A 481 -33.18 -7.67 0.04
C ILE A 481 -34.44 -8.02 0.84
N LYS A 482 -34.80 -9.30 0.92
CA LYS A 482 -35.92 -9.77 1.76
C LYS A 482 -35.70 -9.45 3.24
N LEU A 483 -34.51 -9.76 3.76
CA LEU A 483 -34.14 -9.47 5.15
C LEU A 483 -34.18 -7.97 5.46
N LYS A 484 -33.76 -7.12 4.51
CA LYS A 484 -33.88 -5.66 4.64
C LYS A 484 -35.33 -5.22 4.80
N ASN A 485 -36.21 -5.69 3.91
CA ASN A 485 -37.63 -5.32 3.92
C ASN A 485 -38.36 -5.80 5.18
N GLU A 486 -38.04 -6.99 5.70
CA GLU A 486 -38.62 -7.49 6.95
C GLU A 486 -38.28 -6.59 8.15
N ILE A 487 -37.06 -6.05 8.19
CA ILE A 487 -36.61 -5.19 9.30
C ILE A 487 -37.25 -3.79 9.21
N ASP A 488 -37.39 -3.23 8.01
CA ASP A 488 -38.06 -1.94 7.81
C ASP A 488 -39.54 -2.01 8.25
N ILE A 489 -40.21 -3.16 8.03
CA ILE A 489 -41.58 -3.38 8.52
C ILE A 489 -41.63 -3.46 10.05
N THR A 490 -40.62 -4.02 10.72
CA THR A 490 -40.58 -4.08 12.20
C THR A 490 -40.20 -2.77 12.90
N LYS A 491 -39.74 -1.76 12.15
CA LYS A 491 -39.41 -0.42 12.69
C LYS A 491 -40.57 0.60 12.54
N ILE A 492 -41.64 0.22 11.84
CA ILE A 492 -42.93 0.95 11.73
C ILE A 492 -43.88 0.39 12.77
#